data_AF-R6TQI6-F1
#
_entry.id   AF-R6TQI6-F1
#
_cell.length_a   1.000
_cell.length_b   1.000
_cell.length_c   1.000
_cell.angle_alpha   90.00
_cell.angle_beta   90.00
_cell.angle_gamma   90.00
#
_symmetry.space_group_name_H-M   'P 1'
#
loop_
_entity.id
_entity.type
_entity.pdbx_description
1 polymer ?
#
loop_
_entity_poly.entity_id
_entity_poly.type
_entity_poly.pdbx_seq_one_letter_code
_entity_poly.pdbx_strand_id
1 'polypeptide(L)'
;MQLDVKDTVICIGGFVFGPLAAAMISIVVALVEMLTVSDTGPIGFLMNVLATCAFSCTAAFVYKKMHTKKGAVIGLTLGVICLTAVMLLWNYLITPIYQGTPRDVVVAMLPTIILPFNVVKGGLNMALILVLYKPVVTALRKAHLVPESQTILQNKGKVNAGFLLFSLALLATFVTIALVLMGIL
;
A
#
# COMPACT_ATOMS: atom_id res chain seq x y z
N MET A 1 -9.38 -11.33 3.73
CA MET A 1 -8.90 -9.93 3.85
C MET A 1 -7.66 -9.95 4.75
N GLN A 2 -6.46 -9.76 4.18
CA GLN A 2 -5.20 -9.84 4.93
C GLN A 2 -4.47 -8.49 4.92
N LEU A 3 -3.87 -8.14 6.06
CA LEU A 3 -3.03 -6.95 6.20
C LEU A 3 -1.60 -7.32 5.84
N ASP A 4 -1.12 -6.80 4.72
CA ASP A 4 0.17 -7.17 4.17
C ASP A 4 1.16 -6.02 4.23
N VAL A 5 2.28 -6.23 4.91
CA VAL A 5 3.43 -5.30 4.90
C VAL A 5 4.16 -5.34 3.55
N LYS A 6 3.92 -6.36 2.71
CA LYS A 6 4.53 -6.47 1.38
C LYS A 6 4.23 -5.25 0.50
N ASP A 7 3.03 -4.69 0.61
CA ASP A 7 2.59 -3.52 -0.18
C ASP A 7 3.44 -2.28 0.13
N THR A 8 3.92 -2.14 1.37
CA THR A 8 4.90 -1.10 1.77
C THR A 8 6.19 -1.24 0.97
N VAL A 9 6.75 -2.46 0.89
CA VAL A 9 8.01 -2.73 0.18
C VAL A 9 7.84 -2.50 -1.31
N ILE A 10 6.73 -2.98 -1.89
CA ILE A 10 6.40 -2.82 -3.31
C ILE A 10 6.28 -1.34 -3.67
N CYS A 11 5.59 -0.55 -2.85
CA CYS A 11 5.45 0.89 -3.07
C CYS A 11 6.77 1.65 -2.91
N ILE A 12 7.64 1.26 -1.96
CA ILE A 12 9.00 1.83 -1.85
C ILE A 12 9.79 1.52 -3.13
N GLY A 13 9.73 0.29 -3.64
CA GLY A 13 10.29 -0.06 -4.95
C GLY A 13 9.72 0.80 -6.08
N GLY A 14 8.41 1.03 -6.07
CA GLY A 14 7.74 1.94 -7.00
C GLY A 14 8.21 3.40 -6.91
N PHE A 15 8.51 3.90 -5.71
CA PHE A 15 9.04 5.25 -5.53
C PHE A 15 10.47 5.39 -6.06
N VAL A 16 11.23 4.30 -6.09
CA VAL A 16 12.61 4.25 -6.60
C VAL A 16 12.63 4.07 -8.11
N PHE A 17 11.87 3.10 -8.64
CA PHE A 17 11.97 2.65 -10.04
C PHE A 17 10.77 3.06 -10.91
N GLY A 18 9.71 3.61 -10.30
CA GLY A 18 8.50 4.08 -10.98
C GLY A 18 7.31 3.11 -10.91
N PRO A 19 6.13 3.54 -11.41
CA PRO A 19 4.88 2.78 -11.29
C PRO A 19 4.89 1.45 -12.06
N LEU A 20 5.60 1.36 -13.19
CA LEU A 20 5.72 0.10 -13.93
C LEU A 20 6.48 -0.95 -13.13
N ALA A 21 7.54 -0.56 -12.41
CA ALA A 21 8.26 -1.47 -11.52
C ALA A 21 7.36 -1.94 -10.38
N ALA A 22 6.55 -1.05 -9.79
CA ALA A 22 5.57 -1.43 -8.78
C ALA A 22 4.59 -2.49 -9.29
N ALA A 23 4.07 -2.33 -10.52
CA ALA A 23 3.17 -3.29 -11.15
C ALA A 23 3.83 -4.64 -11.42
N MET A 24 5.08 -4.67 -11.87
CA MET A 24 5.80 -5.92 -12.10
C MET A 24 6.08 -6.66 -10.79
N ILE A 25 6.52 -5.93 -9.75
CA ILE A 25 6.80 -6.53 -8.44
C ILE A 25 5.51 -7.06 -7.81
N SER A 26 4.39 -6.33 -7.91
CA SER A 26 3.11 -6.79 -7.35
C SER A 26 2.61 -8.09 -8.00
N ILE A 27 2.75 -8.22 -9.32
CA ILE A 27 2.39 -9.44 -10.04
C ILE A 27 3.27 -10.60 -9.58
N VAL A 28 4.59 -10.41 -9.50
CA VAL A 28 5.52 -11.46 -9.08
C VAL A 28 5.25 -11.89 -7.64
N VAL A 29 5.09 -10.93 -6.71
CA VAL A 29 4.83 -11.21 -5.30
C VAL A 29 3.50 -11.95 -5.12
N ALA A 30 2.44 -11.50 -5.78
CA ALA A 30 1.15 -12.17 -5.72
C ALA A 30 1.21 -13.59 -6.31
N LEU A 31 2.00 -13.80 -7.37
CA LEU A 31 2.17 -15.12 -7.98
C LEU A 31 2.88 -16.07 -7.01
N VAL A 32 3.96 -15.61 -6.37
CA VAL A 32 4.68 -16.39 -5.35
C VAL A 32 3.73 -16.75 -4.21
N GLU A 33 2.94 -15.79 -3.72
CA GLU A 33 1.96 -16.02 -2.66
C GLU A 33 0.87 -17.02 -3.06
N MET A 34 0.40 -16.96 -4.31
CA MET A 34 -0.54 -17.93 -4.85
C MET A 34 0.01 -19.36 -4.80
N LEU A 35 1.31 -19.54 -5.05
CA LEU A 35 1.96 -20.85 -5.08
C LEU A 35 2.39 -21.36 -3.71
N THR A 36 2.52 -20.48 -2.71
CA THR A 36 3.17 -20.83 -1.43
C THR A 36 2.24 -20.74 -0.23
N VAL A 37 1.39 -19.73 -0.17
CA VAL A 37 0.65 -19.36 1.07
C VAL A 37 -0.86 -19.31 0.85
N SER A 38 -1.33 -19.06 -0.38
CA SER A 38 -2.74 -18.75 -0.62
C SER A 38 -3.63 -20.00 -0.76
N ASP A 39 -4.68 -20.06 0.06
CA ASP A 39 -5.76 -21.04 -0.07
C ASP A 39 -6.85 -20.61 -1.08
N THR A 40 -6.74 -19.39 -1.62
CA THR A 40 -7.79 -18.78 -2.48
C THR A 40 -7.50 -18.88 -3.97
N GLY A 41 -6.36 -19.44 -4.36
CA GLY A 41 -6.00 -19.74 -5.74
C GLY A 41 -5.98 -18.50 -6.67
N PRO A 42 -6.35 -18.65 -7.95
CA PRO A 42 -6.26 -17.59 -8.97
C PRO A 42 -7.09 -16.33 -8.67
N ILE A 43 -8.18 -16.46 -7.92
CA ILE A 43 -9.04 -15.34 -7.55
C ILE A 43 -8.35 -14.49 -6.48
N GLY A 44 -7.72 -15.14 -5.50
CA GLY A 44 -6.87 -14.46 -4.52
C GLY A 44 -5.72 -13.70 -5.18
N PHE A 45 -5.05 -14.34 -6.15
CA PHE A 45 -4.03 -13.70 -6.97
C PHE A 45 -4.53 -12.41 -7.63
N LEU A 46 -5.66 -12.48 -8.34
CA LEU A 46 -6.24 -11.32 -9.02
C LEU A 46 -6.55 -10.18 -8.05
N MET A 47 -7.23 -10.47 -6.94
CA MET A 47 -7.62 -9.46 -5.95
C MET A 47 -6.40 -8.81 -5.29
N ASN A 48 -5.34 -9.58 -5.04
CA ASN A 48 -4.10 -9.09 -4.47
C ASN A 48 -3.36 -8.17 -5.45
N VAL A 49 -3.19 -8.59 -6.71
CA VAL A 49 -2.58 -7.75 -7.75
C VAL A 49 -3.36 -6.45 -7.93
N LEU A 50 -4.69 -6.51 -8.00
CA LEU A 50 -5.53 -5.32 -8.14
C LEU A 50 -5.36 -4.35 -6.96
N ALA A 51 -5.41 -4.85 -5.73
CA ALA A 51 -5.23 -4.04 -4.53
C ALA A 51 -3.85 -3.35 -4.53
N THR A 52 -2.79 -4.14 -4.67
CA THR A 52 -1.41 -3.65 -4.56
C THR A 52 -1.07 -2.71 -5.72
N CYS A 53 -1.52 -2.99 -6.94
CA CYS A 53 -1.35 -2.09 -8.09
C CYS A 53 -2.12 -0.79 -7.89
N ALA A 54 -3.40 -0.85 -7.50
CA ALA A 54 -4.23 0.34 -7.31
C ALA A 54 -3.61 1.30 -6.28
N PHE A 55 -3.04 0.75 -5.21
CA PHE A 55 -2.30 1.54 -4.22
C PHE A 55 -0.94 2.02 -4.74
N SER A 56 -0.05 1.07 -5.05
CA SER A 56 1.38 1.33 -5.26
C SER A 56 1.65 2.05 -6.58
N CYS A 57 0.95 1.70 -7.66
CA CYS A 57 1.15 2.34 -8.96
C CYS A 57 0.66 3.78 -8.93
N THR A 58 -0.50 4.04 -8.31
CA THR A 58 -1.04 5.40 -8.13
C THR A 58 -0.10 6.26 -7.32
N ALA A 59 0.35 5.75 -6.16
CA ALA A 59 1.28 6.47 -5.31
C ALA A 59 2.62 6.75 -6.01
N ALA A 60 3.18 5.73 -6.68
CA ALA A 60 4.44 5.86 -7.41
C ALA A 60 4.35 6.81 -8.60
N PHE A 61 3.21 6.83 -9.31
CA PHE A 61 2.98 7.75 -10.42
C PHE A 61 3.01 9.21 -9.98
N VAL A 62 2.31 9.53 -8.87
CA VAL A 62 2.29 10.88 -8.30
C VAL A 62 3.67 11.26 -7.76
N TYR A 63 4.32 10.36 -7.02
CA TYR A 63 5.65 10.62 -6.48
C TYR A 63 6.71 10.83 -7.57
N LYS A 64 6.62 10.09 -8.68
CA LYS A 64 7.50 10.26 -9.85
C LYS A 64 7.40 11.66 -10.48
N LYS A 65 6.24 12.32 -10.36
CA LYS A 65 6.07 13.72 -10.81
C LYS A 65 6.49 14.74 -9.75
N MET A 66 6.41 14.39 -8.47
CA MET A 66 6.68 15.27 -7.35
C MET A 66 7.59 14.58 -6.32
N HIS A 67 8.89 14.49 -6.60
CA HIS A 67 9.90 13.82 -5.76
C HIS A 67 10.22 14.59 -4.46
N THR A 68 9.20 14.81 -3.63
CA THR A 68 9.27 15.52 -2.35
C THR A 68 8.44 14.79 -1.30
N LYS A 69 8.67 15.11 -0.01
CA LYS A 69 7.84 14.56 1.08
C LYS A 69 6.35 14.87 0.89
N LYS A 70 6.02 16.07 0.39
CA LYS A 70 4.64 16.46 0.08
C LYS A 70 4.06 15.60 -1.02
N GLY A 71 4.82 15.36 -2.10
CA GLY A 71 4.41 14.48 -3.18
C GLY A 71 4.23 13.03 -2.74
N ALA A 72 5.05 12.54 -1.80
CA ALA A 72 4.86 11.21 -1.20
C ALA A 72 3.54 11.13 -0.42
N VAL A 73 3.24 12.10 0.44
CA VAL A 73 1.99 12.13 1.20
C VAL A 73 0.78 12.17 0.26
N ILE A 74 0.77 13.09 -0.72
CA ILE A 74 -0.32 13.21 -1.70
C ILE A 74 -0.48 11.92 -2.50
N GLY A 75 0.62 11.35 -2.99
CA GLY A 75 0.60 10.11 -3.76
C GLY A 75 0.06 8.94 -2.96
N LEU A 76 0.49 8.77 -1.71
CA LEU A 76 0.00 7.71 -0.83
C LEU A 76 -1.48 7.89 -0.50
N THR A 77 -1.93 9.12 -0.20
CA THR A 77 -3.35 9.40 0.04
C THR A 77 -4.21 9.05 -1.17
N LEU A 78 -3.79 9.46 -2.37
CA LEU A 78 -4.46 9.07 -3.62
C LEU A 78 -4.43 7.56 -3.85
N GLY A 79 -3.33 6.90 -3.48
CA GLY A 79 -3.20 5.45 -3.47
C GLY A 79 -4.23 4.77 -2.57
N VAL A 80 -4.45 5.26 -1.34
CA VAL A 80 -5.47 4.71 -0.42
C VAL A 80 -6.88 4.86 -1.00
N ILE A 81 -7.18 6.02 -1.58
CA ILE A 81 -8.48 6.27 -2.21
C ILE A 81 -8.69 5.33 -3.40
N CYS A 82 -7.68 5.20 -4.27
CA CYS A 82 -7.71 4.31 -5.43
C CYS A 82 -7.86 2.84 -5.02
N LEU A 83 -7.06 2.38 -4.05
CA LEU A 83 -7.18 1.05 -3.45
C LEU A 83 -8.60 0.78 -2.97
N THR A 84 -9.16 1.70 -2.18
CA THR A 84 -10.50 1.54 -1.60
C THR A 84 -11.56 1.46 -2.68
N ALA A 85 -11.53 2.35 -3.67
CA ALA A 85 -12.48 2.35 -4.79
C ALA A 85 -12.40 1.06 -5.62
N VAL A 86 -11.19 0.63 -5.98
CA VAL A 86 -10.95 -0.60 -6.75
C VAL A 86 -11.43 -1.81 -5.95
N MET A 87 -11.14 -1.88 -4.66
CA MET A 87 -11.54 -3.01 -3.84
C MET A 87 -13.04 -3.08 -3.58
N LEU A 88 -13.73 -1.95 -3.47
CA LEU A 88 -15.19 -1.92 -3.41
C LEU A 88 -15.80 -2.44 -4.72
N LEU A 89 -15.33 -1.96 -5.87
CA LEU A 89 -15.80 -2.40 -7.18
C LEU A 89 -15.58 -3.91 -7.39
N TRP A 90 -14.36 -4.40 -7.15
CA TRP A 90 -14.03 -5.79 -7.44
C TRP A 90 -14.61 -6.76 -6.41
N ASN A 91 -14.80 -6.37 -5.14
CA ASN A 91 -15.55 -7.22 -4.20
C ASN A 91 -17.03 -7.31 -4.59
N TYR A 92 -17.63 -6.21 -5.06
CA TYR A 92 -19.01 -6.27 -5.55
C TYR A 92 -19.19 -7.23 -6.74
N LEU A 93 -18.20 -7.28 -7.64
CA LEU A 93 -18.25 -8.12 -8.85
C LEU A 93 -17.86 -9.58 -8.59
N ILE A 94 -16.77 -9.82 -7.85
CA ILE A 94 -16.14 -11.14 -7.74
C ILE A 94 -16.65 -11.94 -6.55
N THR A 95 -16.92 -11.29 -5.41
CA THR A 95 -17.32 -11.99 -4.18
C THR A 95 -18.59 -12.83 -4.36
N PRO A 96 -19.66 -12.36 -5.03
CA PRO A 96 -20.84 -13.20 -5.28
C PRO A 96 -20.54 -14.44 -6.12
N ILE A 97 -19.64 -14.32 -7.10
CA ILE A 97 -19.30 -15.39 -8.04
C ILE A 97 -18.43 -16.44 -7.35
N TYR A 98 -17.45 -15.97 -6.58
CA TYR A 98 -16.46 -16.84 -5.94
C TYR A 98 -17.00 -17.52 -4.68
N GLN A 99 -17.74 -16.78 -3.84
CA GLN A 99 -18.24 -17.29 -2.55
C GLN A 99 -19.69 -17.77 -2.60
N GLY A 100 -20.37 -17.68 -3.75
CA GLY A 100 -21.80 -17.97 -3.87
C GLY A 100 -22.69 -17.08 -3.00
N THR A 101 -22.15 -15.95 -2.53
CA THR A 101 -22.84 -15.06 -1.59
C THR A 101 -23.85 -14.18 -2.34
N PRO A 102 -25.10 -14.07 -1.85
CA PRO A 102 -26.08 -13.16 -2.45
C PRO A 102 -25.56 -11.72 -2.52
N ARG A 103 -25.87 -11.04 -3.63
CA ARG A 103 -25.31 -9.71 -3.94
C ARG A 103 -25.76 -8.64 -2.95
N ASP A 104 -26.98 -8.76 -2.43
CA ASP A 104 -27.54 -7.94 -1.35
C ASP A 104 -26.71 -8.03 -0.07
N VAL A 105 -26.26 -9.23 0.30
CA VAL A 105 -25.35 -9.44 1.44
C VAL A 105 -24.02 -8.73 1.19
N VAL A 106 -23.43 -8.88 -0.02
CA VAL A 106 -22.18 -8.20 -0.37
C VAL A 106 -22.34 -6.68 -0.32
N VAL A 107 -23.45 -6.13 -0.81
CA VAL A 107 -23.73 -4.68 -0.77
C VAL A 107 -23.79 -4.18 0.68
N ALA A 108 -24.39 -4.93 1.59
CA ALA A 108 -24.41 -4.59 3.01
C ALA A 108 -23.00 -4.61 3.64
N MET A 109 -22.13 -5.50 3.17
CA MET A 109 -20.72 -5.61 3.63
C MET A 109 -19.80 -4.52 3.06
N LEU A 110 -20.14 -3.89 1.92
CA LEU A 110 -19.30 -2.89 1.28
C LEU A 110 -18.98 -1.70 2.20
N PRO A 111 -19.95 -0.96 2.74
CA PRO A 111 -19.66 0.19 3.60
C PRO A 111 -19.22 -0.20 5.01
N THR A 112 -19.65 -1.36 5.50
CA THR A 112 -19.47 -1.78 6.91
C THR A 112 -18.18 -2.55 7.16
N ILE A 113 -17.70 -3.31 6.17
CA ILE A 113 -16.53 -4.19 6.33
C ILE A 113 -15.47 -3.85 5.29
N ILE A 114 -15.82 -3.86 4.00
CA ILE A 114 -14.83 -3.79 2.91
C ILE A 114 -14.20 -2.39 2.84
N LEU A 115 -15.00 -1.33 2.94
CA LEU A 115 -14.53 0.05 2.95
C LEU A 115 -13.57 0.31 4.12
N PRO A 116 -13.97 0.13 5.39
CA PRO A 116 -13.07 0.42 6.52
C PRO A 116 -11.82 -0.45 6.49
N PHE A 117 -11.93 -1.73 6.12
CA PHE A 117 -10.77 -2.62 5.99
C PHE A 117 -9.74 -2.07 5.00
N ASN A 118 -10.16 -1.66 3.79
CA ASN A 118 -9.23 -1.18 2.77
C ASN A 118 -8.63 0.19 3.10
N VAL A 119 -9.39 1.07 3.75
CA VAL A 119 -8.88 2.35 4.26
C VAL A 119 -7.81 2.12 5.31
N VAL A 120 -8.04 1.22 6.26
CA VAL A 120 -7.06 0.88 7.30
C VAL A 120 -5.84 0.19 6.72
N LYS A 121 -6.04 -0.78 5.81
CA LYS A 121 -4.94 -1.46 5.09
C LYS A 121 -4.07 -0.47 4.33
N GLY A 122 -4.68 0.45 3.57
CA GLY A 122 -3.96 1.49 2.85
C GLY A 122 -3.27 2.48 3.79
N GLY A 123 -3.93 2.87 4.87
CA GLY A 123 -3.41 3.78 5.88
C GLY A 123 -2.19 3.24 6.64
N LEU A 124 -2.22 1.97 7.03
CA LEU A 124 -1.08 1.28 7.64
C LEU A 124 0.12 1.27 6.69
N ASN A 125 -0.10 0.88 5.43
CA ASN A 125 0.97 0.89 4.42
C ASN A 125 1.50 2.30 4.18
N MET A 126 0.63 3.30 4.05
CA MET A 126 1.03 4.71 3.94
C MET A 126 1.92 5.13 5.12
N ALA A 127 1.50 4.86 6.36
CA ALA A 127 2.26 5.24 7.54
C ALA A 127 3.64 4.55 7.59
N LEU A 128 3.69 3.25 7.31
CA LEU A 128 4.94 2.49 7.23
C LEU A 128 5.88 3.03 6.14
N ILE A 129 5.36 3.36 4.96
CA ILE A 129 6.16 3.93 3.86
C ILE A 129 6.75 5.27 4.29
N LEU A 130 5.98 6.15 4.93
CA LEU A 130 6.47 7.46 5.38
C LEU A 130 7.59 7.35 6.42
N VAL A 131 7.57 6.30 7.26
CA VAL A 131 8.64 6.01 8.23
C VAL A 131 9.85 5.37 7.56
N LEU A 132 9.63 4.36 6.72
CA LEU A 132 10.67 3.46 6.22
C LEU A 132 11.35 3.95 4.92
N TYR A 133 10.70 4.79 4.13
CA TYR A 133 11.22 5.19 2.81
C TYR A 133 12.63 5.76 2.88
N LYS A 134 12.87 6.74 3.77
CA LYS A 134 14.18 7.38 3.88
C LYS A 134 15.29 6.42 4.36
N PRO A 135 15.15 5.68 5.48
CA PRO A 135 16.21 4.76 5.93
C PRO A 135 16.46 3.64 4.92
N VAL A 136 15.41 3.05 4.34
CA VAL A 136 15.54 1.97 3.35
C VAL A 136 16.28 2.46 2.10
N VAL A 137 15.86 3.57 1.50
CA VAL A 137 16.53 4.09 0.30
C VAL A 137 17.96 4.55 0.59
N THR A 138 18.22 5.09 1.78
CA THR A 138 19.59 5.46 2.19
C THR A 138 20.49 4.22 2.31
N ALA A 139 19.99 3.14 2.90
CA ALA A 139 20.73 1.88 3.00
C ALA A 139 21.01 1.27 1.62
N LEU A 140 20.00 1.24 0.74
CA LEU A 140 20.16 0.74 -0.63
C LEU A 140 21.19 1.52 -1.46
N ARG A 141 21.23 2.86 -1.29
CA ARG A 141 22.25 3.70 -1.94
C ARG A 141 23.66 3.42 -1.39
N LYS A 142 23.81 3.28 -0.07
CA LYS A 142 25.10 2.90 0.53
C LYS A 142 25.61 1.54 0.03
N ALA A 143 24.70 0.63 -0.27
CA ALA A 143 25.00 -0.67 -0.85
C ALA A 143 25.21 -0.63 -2.39
N HIS A 144 25.15 0.53 -3.03
CA HIS A 144 25.25 0.71 -4.49
C HIS A 144 24.19 -0.07 -5.30
N LEU A 145 23.05 -0.39 -4.69
CA LEU A 145 21.96 -1.15 -5.32
C LEU A 145 20.95 -0.27 -6.07
N VAL A 146 21.02 1.05 -5.89
CA VAL A 146 20.10 2.03 -6.48
C VAL A 146 20.92 3.22 -6.98
N PRO A 147 20.57 3.83 -8.14
CA PRO A 147 21.30 4.98 -8.67
C PRO A 147 21.47 6.11 -7.64
N GLU A 148 22.65 6.72 -7.64
CA GLU A 148 22.93 7.96 -6.94
C GLU A 148 21.91 9.03 -7.41
N SER A 149 21.22 9.66 -6.46
CA SER A 149 20.27 10.72 -6.78
C SER A 149 21.05 11.95 -7.24
N GLN A 150 20.80 12.48 -8.43
CA GLN A 150 21.40 13.77 -8.89
C GLN A 150 21.09 14.96 -7.94
N THR A 151 20.14 14.80 -7.02
CA THR A 151 19.74 15.76 -5.97
C THR A 151 20.54 15.65 -4.66
N ILE A 152 21.68 14.96 -4.62
CA ILE A 152 22.55 14.88 -3.43
C ILE A 152 23.11 16.25 -2.98
N LEU A 153 23.08 17.28 -3.84
CA LEU A 153 23.60 18.61 -3.48
C LEU A 153 22.71 19.46 -2.56
N GLN A 154 21.43 19.13 -2.31
CA GLN A 154 20.54 20.13 -1.71
C GLN A 154 19.80 19.83 -0.40
N ASN A 155 20.00 18.69 0.26
CA ASN A 155 19.57 18.63 1.66
C ASN A 155 20.22 17.51 2.46
N LYS A 156 21.25 17.89 3.22
CA LYS A 156 21.70 17.21 4.45
C LYS A 156 20.62 17.38 5.55
N GLY A 157 19.36 17.14 5.22
CA GLY A 157 18.24 17.36 6.12
C GLY A 157 18.23 16.26 7.17
N LYS A 158 18.59 16.59 8.41
CA LYS A 158 18.21 15.83 9.60
C LYS A 158 16.75 15.38 9.44
N VAL A 159 16.42 14.16 9.89
CA VAL A 159 15.02 13.72 9.93
C VAL A 159 14.26 14.79 10.71
N ASN A 160 13.28 15.44 10.08
CA ASN A 160 12.52 16.48 10.75
C ASN A 160 11.71 15.78 11.83
N ALA A 161 12.04 16.02 13.10
CA ALA A 161 11.42 15.36 14.24
C ALA A 161 9.90 15.47 14.19
N GLY A 162 9.35 16.62 13.77
CA GLY A 162 7.91 16.80 13.60
C GLY A 162 7.29 15.88 12.54
N PHE A 163 7.98 15.65 11.42
CA PHE A 163 7.50 14.71 10.40
C PHE A 163 7.57 13.26 10.87
N LEU A 164 8.62 12.89 11.62
CA LEU A 164 8.75 11.55 12.18
C LEU A 164 7.67 11.30 13.25
N LEU A 165 7.46 12.25 14.16
CA LEU A 165 6.38 12.18 15.15
C LEU A 165 5.00 12.09 14.49
N PHE A 166 4.76 12.88 13.44
CA PHE A 166 3.53 12.80 12.65
C PHE A 166 3.34 11.40 12.04
N SER A 167 4.35 10.85 11.37
CA SER A 167 4.26 9.51 10.77
C SER A 167 4.07 8.41 11.81
N LEU A 168 4.70 8.52 12.99
CA LEU A 168 4.52 7.59 14.10
C LEU A 168 3.13 7.69 14.72
N ALA A 169 2.59 8.90 14.90
CA ALA A 169 1.23 9.10 15.39
C ALA A 169 0.19 8.56 14.38
N LEU A 170 0.43 8.77 13.08
CA LEU A 170 -0.40 8.20 12.01
C LEU A 170 -0.37 6.67 12.03
N LEU A 171 0.82 6.08 12.21
CA LEU A 171 0.99 4.63 12.34
C LEU A 171 0.23 4.10 13.57
N ALA A 172 0.42 4.72 14.73
CA ALA A 172 -0.29 4.34 15.96
C ALA A 172 -1.81 4.43 15.77
N THR A 173 -2.30 5.48 15.12
CA THR A 173 -3.74 5.66 14.81
C THR A 173 -4.26 4.48 13.98
N PHE A 174 -3.64 4.17 12.85
CA PHE A 174 -4.11 3.06 12.02
C PHE A 174 -3.95 1.69 12.68
N VAL A 175 -2.93 1.49 13.52
CA VAL A 175 -2.78 0.28 14.34
C VAL A 175 -3.92 0.16 15.34
N THR A 176 -4.26 1.22 16.07
CA THR A 176 -5.39 1.19 17.02
C THR A 176 -6.72 0.91 16.31
N ILE A 177 -6.99 1.54 15.16
CA ILE A 177 -8.19 1.27 14.37
C ILE A 177 -8.21 -0.18 13.89
N ALA A 178 -7.07 -0.72 13.46
CA ALA A 178 -6.97 -2.12 13.05
C ALA A 178 -7.28 -3.09 14.21
N LEU A 179 -6.77 -2.81 15.42
CA LEU A 179 -7.03 -3.64 16.60
C LEU A 179 -8.51 -3.63 17.01
N VAL A 180 -9.17 -2.47 16.92
CA VAL A 180 -10.62 -2.33 17.16
C VAL A 180 -11.41 -3.13 16.12
N LEU A 181 -11.05 -3.03 14.83
CA LEU A 181 -11.71 -3.80 13.76
C LEU A 181 -11.50 -5.31 13.89
N MET A 182 -10.41 -5.74 14.52
CA MET A 182 -10.14 -7.14 14.84
C MET A 182 -10.84 -7.62 16.12
N GLY A 183 -11.52 -6.73 16.86
CA GLY A 183 -12.18 -7.06 18.13
C GLY A 183 -11.21 -7.42 19.25
N ILE A 184 -9.94 -7.00 19.15
CA ILE A 184 -8.91 -7.23 20.19
C ILE A 184 -9.02 -6.18 21.30
N LEU A 185 -9.42 -4.95 20.92
CA LEU A 185 -9.62 -3.80 21.78
C LEU A 185 -11.08 -3.38 21.73
#